data_AF-J9Q547-F1
#
_entry.id   AF-J9Q547-F1
#
_cell.length_a   1.000
_cell.length_b   1.000
_cell.length_c   1.000
_cell.angle_alpha   90.00
_cell.angle_beta   90.00
_cell.angle_gamma   90.00
#
_symmetry.space_group_name_H-M   'P 1'
#
loop_
_entity.id
_entity.type
_entity.pdbx_description
1 polymer ?
#
loop_
_entity_poly.entity_id
_entity_poly.type
_entity_poly.pdbx_seq_one_letter_code
_entity_poly.pdbx_strand_id
1 'polypeptide(L)'
;MNGVDHADQLRSTYHTARKALKWWKYLFFFLFDVAIVNSYLLMRESPQHSQRTQMEFRMKLAHQMLGAFMSKRKRQSEVQIPAQPNHTHWPTVMKKKTCKHCATKKIRSEPGYGCEQCNVNLCVKCFKPYHVSKFPEMS
;
A
#
# COMPACT_ATOMS: atom_id res chain seq x y z
N MET A 1 7.02 41.12 -17.91
CA MET A 1 5.64 40.80 -18.35
C MET A 1 5.41 39.31 -18.64
N ASN A 2 6.37 38.39 -18.42
CA ASN A 2 6.20 36.96 -18.73
C ASN A 2 5.82 36.07 -17.53
N GLY A 3 5.45 36.67 -16.39
CA GLY A 3 5.18 35.91 -15.17
C GLY A 3 3.98 34.98 -15.30
N VAL A 4 2.94 35.41 -16.04
CA VAL A 4 1.74 34.63 -16.30
C VAL A 4 2.06 33.44 -17.22
N ASP A 5 2.80 33.67 -18.31
CA ASP A 5 3.19 32.60 -19.24
C ASP A 5 4.09 31.56 -18.57
N HIS A 6 5.02 32.01 -17.74
CA HIS A 6 5.91 31.12 -16.99
C HIS A 6 5.13 30.30 -15.94
N ALA A 7 4.16 30.90 -15.25
CA ALA A 7 3.29 30.19 -14.34
C ALA A 7 2.43 29.15 -15.08
N ASP A 8 1.88 29.50 -16.26
CA ASP A 8 1.10 28.57 -17.06
C ASP A 8 1.95 27.43 -17.64
N GLN A 9 3.17 27.71 -18.07
CA GLN A 9 4.14 26.71 -18.53
C GLN A 9 4.47 25.71 -17.41
N LEU A 10 4.83 26.19 -16.21
CA LEU A 10 5.13 25.31 -15.07
C LEU A 10 3.92 24.47 -14.65
N ARG A 11 2.71 25.03 -14.74
CA ARG A 11 1.47 24.34 -14.40
C ARG A 11 1.11 23.27 -15.43
N SER A 12 1.21 23.60 -16.72
CA SER A 12 0.84 22.72 -17.84
C SER A 12 1.81 21.55 -18.03
N THR A 13 3.09 21.72 -17.70
CA THR A 13 4.13 20.67 -17.80
C THR A 13 3.74 19.40 -17.03
N TYR A 14 3.09 19.53 -15.88
CA TYR A 14 2.63 18.41 -15.05
C TYR A 14 1.19 18.62 -14.58
N HIS A 15 0.24 18.60 -15.52
CA HIS A 15 -1.18 18.81 -15.19
C HIS A 15 -1.79 17.62 -14.43
N THR A 16 -2.48 17.86 -13.31
CA THR A 16 -3.08 16.80 -12.49
C THR A 16 -4.54 16.49 -12.87
N ALA A 17 -5.20 17.37 -13.64
CA ALA A 17 -6.62 17.20 -13.94
C ALA A 17 -6.90 15.96 -14.77
N ARG A 18 -8.09 15.38 -14.55
CA ARG A 18 -8.62 14.24 -15.30
C ARG A 18 -9.92 14.65 -15.98
N LYS A 19 -10.26 14.00 -17.09
CA LYS A 19 -11.56 14.20 -17.76
C LYS A 19 -12.69 14.01 -16.74
N ALA A 20 -13.56 15.01 -16.64
CA ALA A 20 -14.64 15.04 -15.67
C ALA A 20 -15.88 15.71 -16.27
N LEU A 21 -17.06 15.15 -16.00
CA LEU A 21 -18.35 15.70 -16.48
C LEU A 21 -18.82 16.91 -15.68
N LYS A 22 -18.40 17.03 -14.42
CA LYS A 22 -18.81 18.13 -13.52
C LYS A 22 -17.78 19.25 -13.58
N TRP A 23 -18.20 20.46 -13.98
CA TRP A 23 -17.28 21.60 -14.20
C TRP A 23 -16.47 21.97 -12.95
N TRP A 24 -17.05 21.91 -11.75
CA TRP A 24 -16.36 22.33 -10.51
C TRP A 24 -15.07 21.53 -10.25
N LYS A 25 -14.97 20.31 -10.80
CA LYS A 25 -13.75 19.51 -10.71
C LYS A 25 -12.59 20.16 -11.46
N TYR A 26 -12.85 20.82 -12.59
CA TYR A 26 -11.84 21.60 -13.31
C TYR A 26 -11.27 22.70 -12.42
N LEU A 27 -12.15 23.48 -11.77
CA LEU A 27 -11.72 24.56 -10.86
C LEU A 27 -10.87 24.00 -9.71
N PHE A 28 -11.29 22.88 -9.11
CA PHE A 28 -10.53 22.22 -8.06
C PHE A 28 -9.13 21.81 -8.54
N PHE A 29 -9.02 21.10 -9.66
CA PHE A 29 -7.71 20.65 -10.17
C PHE A 29 -6.83 21.81 -10.62
N PHE A 30 -7.42 22.87 -11.18
CA PHE A 30 -6.69 24.09 -11.52
C PHE A 30 -6.05 24.72 -10.27
N LEU A 31 -6.84 24.95 -9.22
CA LEU A 31 -6.33 25.52 -7.96
C LEU A 31 -5.29 24.60 -7.29
N PHE A 32 -5.50 23.28 -7.38
CA PHE A 32 -4.57 22.29 -6.85
C PHE A 32 -3.21 22.35 -7.57
N ASP A 33 -3.19 22.40 -8.90
CA ASP A 33 -1.96 22.53 -9.68
C ASP A 33 -1.24 23.85 -9.41
N VAL A 34 -1.98 24.95 -9.26
CA VAL A 34 -1.42 26.26 -8.87
C VAL A 34 -0.77 26.19 -7.48
N ALA A 35 -1.41 25.55 -6.51
CA ALA A 35 -0.85 25.37 -5.17
C ALA A 35 0.46 24.54 -5.19
N ILE A 36 0.52 23.49 -6.01
CA ILE A 36 1.74 22.69 -6.19
C ILE A 36 2.87 23.53 -6.81
N VAL A 37 2.58 24.32 -7.84
CA VAL A 37 3.59 25.18 -8.47
C VAL A 37 4.08 26.26 -7.50
N ASN A 38 3.18 26.90 -6.76
CA ASN A 38 3.56 27.92 -5.78
C ASN A 38 4.43 27.34 -4.65
N SER A 39 4.07 26.17 -4.11
CA SER A 39 4.89 25.50 -3.09
C SER A 39 6.26 25.06 -3.62
N TYR A 40 6.34 24.65 -4.89
CA TYR A 40 7.61 24.38 -5.56
C TYR A 40 8.49 25.63 -5.68
N LEU A 41 7.91 26.77 -6.08
CA LEU A 41 8.63 28.05 -6.15
C LEU A 41 9.13 28.48 -4.77
N LEU A 42 8.29 28.39 -3.73
CA LEU A 42 8.70 28.67 -2.35
C LEU A 42 9.85 27.78 -1.88
N MET A 43 9.85 26.49 -2.25
CA MET A 43 10.97 25.59 -1.95
C MET A 43 12.26 26.05 -2.65
N ARG A 44 12.20 26.53 -3.89
CA ARG A 44 13.37 27.02 -4.64
C ARG A 44 13.97 28.31 -4.07
N GLU A 45 13.13 29.18 -3.53
CA GLU A 45 13.54 30.42 -2.88
C GLU A 45 14.09 30.19 -1.46
N SER A 46 13.79 29.04 -0.84
CA SER A 46 14.28 28.72 0.50
C SER A 46 15.77 28.35 0.50
N PRO A 47 16.62 29.02 1.30
CA PRO A 47 18.05 28.74 1.34
C PRO A 47 18.40 27.41 2.04
N GLN A 48 17.47 26.83 2.81
CA GLN A 48 17.68 25.56 3.54
C GLN A 48 17.34 24.31 2.73
N HIS A 49 16.89 24.45 1.49
CA HIS A 49 16.51 23.32 0.65
C HIS A 49 17.41 23.19 -0.58
N SER A 50 17.87 21.96 -0.80
CA SER A 50 18.53 21.58 -2.05
C SER A 50 17.60 21.90 -3.22
N GLN A 51 18.13 22.55 -4.26
CA GLN A 51 17.40 22.71 -5.51
C GLN A 51 16.96 21.32 -6.02
N ARG A 52 15.70 21.19 -6.39
CA ARG A 52 15.12 19.97 -6.95
C ARG A 52 14.42 20.30 -8.24
N THR A 53 14.34 19.34 -9.13
CA THR A 53 13.46 19.44 -10.29
C THR A 53 11.99 19.43 -9.84
N GLN A 54 11.11 19.97 -10.68
CA GLN A 54 9.68 19.99 -10.39
C GLN A 54 9.09 18.58 -10.23
N MET A 55 9.60 17.60 -10.98
CA MET A 55 9.20 16.19 -10.87
C MET A 55 9.58 15.59 -9.52
N GLU A 56 10.84 15.76 -9.09
CA GLU A 56 11.31 15.24 -7.80
C GLU A 56 10.55 15.85 -6.62
N PHE A 57 10.27 17.15 -6.70
CA PHE A 57 9.43 17.83 -5.72
C PHE A 57 8.04 17.19 -5.62
N ARG A 58 7.37 16.99 -6.76
CA ARG A 58 6.04 16.37 -6.84
C ARG A 58 6.04 14.93 -6.33
N MET A 59 7.04 14.13 -6.67
CA MET A 59 7.19 12.75 -6.18
C MET A 59 7.34 12.73 -4.66
N LYS A 60 8.18 13.61 -4.09
CA LYS A 60 8.36 13.72 -2.64
C LYS A 60 7.06 14.18 -1.96
N LEU A 61 6.37 15.17 -2.53
CA LEU A 61 5.08 15.65 -2.04
C LEU A 61 4.04 14.52 -2.03
N ALA A 62 3.94 13.75 -3.13
CA ALA A 62 3.04 12.61 -3.21
C ALA A 62 3.36 11.56 -2.15
N HIS A 63 4.62 11.20 -1.95
CA HIS A 63 5.03 10.28 -0.89
C HIS A 63 4.69 10.79 0.52
N GLN A 64 4.88 12.09 0.79
CA GLN A 64 4.53 12.68 2.09
C GLN A 64 3.02 12.66 2.35
N MET A 65 2.23 13.03 1.34
CA MET A 65 0.77 12.96 1.43
C MET A 65 0.32 11.50 1.64
N LEU A 66 0.83 10.55 0.86
CA LEU A 66 0.48 9.14 1.00
C LEU A 66 0.94 8.54 2.33
N GLY A 67 2.16 8.85 2.80
CA GLY A 67 2.70 8.36 4.08
C GLY A 67 1.84 8.78 5.28
N ALA A 68 1.30 10.01 5.26
CA ALA A 68 0.35 10.47 6.26
C ALA A 68 -0.96 9.67 6.27
N PHE A 69 -1.43 9.21 5.10
CA PHE A 69 -2.68 8.43 4.98
C PHE A 69 -2.50 6.91 5.15
N MET A 70 -1.34 6.35 4.79
CA MET A 70 -1.09 4.90 4.83
C MET A 70 -0.91 4.36 6.26
N SER A 71 -0.50 5.19 7.21
CA SER A 71 -0.39 4.80 8.62
C SER A 71 -1.72 4.29 9.20
N LYS A 72 -2.86 4.77 8.67
CA LYS A 72 -4.21 4.29 9.06
C LYS A 72 -4.72 3.12 8.22
N ARG A 73 -4.11 2.87 7.06
CA ARG A 73 -4.59 1.90 6.06
C ARG A 73 -3.71 0.65 5.95
N LYS A 74 -2.73 0.49 6.85
CA LYS A 74 -2.01 -0.77 7.01
C LYS A 74 -2.99 -1.80 7.59
N ARG A 75 -3.79 -2.42 6.71
CA ARG A 75 -4.28 -3.77 6.97
C ARG A 75 -3.01 -4.55 7.29
N GLN A 76 -2.87 -5.02 8.53
CA GLN A 76 -1.73 -5.85 8.92
C GLN A 76 -1.65 -6.99 7.91
N SER A 77 -0.78 -6.85 6.90
CA SER A 77 -0.33 -7.98 6.12
C SER A 77 0.36 -8.85 7.16
N GLU A 78 -0.18 -10.06 7.33
CA GLU A 78 0.37 -11.11 8.19
C GLU A 78 1.90 -11.01 8.19
N VAL A 79 2.45 -10.74 9.37
CA VAL A 79 3.89 -10.75 9.61
C VAL A 79 4.40 -12.06 9.02
N GLN A 80 5.17 -11.98 7.94
CA GLN A 80 5.97 -13.11 7.50
C GLN A 80 7.08 -13.26 8.53
N ILE A 81 6.78 -13.97 9.61
CA ILE A 81 7.80 -14.47 10.52
C ILE A 81 8.61 -15.46 9.67
N PRO A 82 9.93 -15.29 9.53
CA PRO A 82 10.76 -16.31 8.91
C PRO A 82 10.58 -17.59 9.72
N ALA A 83 9.95 -18.61 9.11
CA ALA A 83 9.76 -19.89 9.76
C ALA A 83 11.15 -20.48 10.02
N GLN A 84 11.56 -20.51 11.29
CA GLN A 84 12.75 -21.26 11.68
C GLN A 84 12.47 -22.76 11.46
N PRO A 85 13.44 -23.52 10.91
CA PRO A 85 13.21 -24.86 10.37
C PRO A 85 12.85 -25.95 11.40
N ASN A 86 12.83 -25.64 12.71
CA ASN A 86 12.77 -26.66 13.77
C ASN A 86 11.48 -26.65 14.60
N HIS A 87 10.41 -25.99 14.15
CA HIS A 87 9.18 -25.90 14.94
C HIS A 87 8.17 -26.99 14.56
N THR A 88 7.88 -27.89 15.51
CA THR A 88 6.79 -28.86 15.39
C THR A 88 5.45 -28.14 15.31
N HIS A 89 4.73 -28.30 14.20
CA HIS A 89 3.43 -27.70 13.98
C HIS A 89 2.32 -28.53 14.61
N TRP A 90 1.51 -27.93 15.48
CA TRP A 90 0.36 -28.58 16.12
C TRP A 90 -0.96 -27.83 15.87
N PRO A 91 -2.09 -28.53 15.65
CA PRO A 91 -3.39 -27.90 15.57
C PRO A 91 -3.78 -27.25 16.90
N THR A 92 -4.03 -25.94 16.86
CA THR A 92 -4.41 -25.12 18.02
C THR A 92 -5.77 -24.49 17.77
N VAL A 93 -6.53 -24.24 18.85
CA VAL A 93 -7.85 -23.59 18.76
C VAL A 93 -7.64 -22.11 18.46
N MET A 94 -8.19 -21.64 17.34
CA MET A 94 -8.05 -20.26 16.88
C MET A 94 -9.42 -19.67 16.54
N LYS A 95 -9.50 -18.34 16.43
CA LYS A 95 -10.71 -17.66 15.93
C LYS A 95 -11.09 -18.22 14.56
N LYS A 96 -12.38 -18.49 14.34
CA LYS A 96 -12.90 -18.99 13.06
C LYS A 96 -12.51 -18.05 11.93
N LYS A 97 -11.77 -18.56 10.95
CA LYS A 97 -11.44 -17.89 9.69
C LYS A 97 -11.37 -18.91 8.57
N THR A 98 -11.34 -18.42 7.33
CA THR A 98 -11.26 -19.26 6.14
C THR A 98 -10.03 -20.18 6.16
N CYS A 99 -10.26 -21.46 5.93
CA CYS A 99 -9.21 -22.45 5.76
C CYS A 99 -8.39 -22.15 4.50
N LYS A 100 -7.09 -21.89 4.64
CA LYS A 100 -6.20 -21.57 3.49
C LYS A 100 -6.12 -22.71 2.48
N HIS A 101 -6.10 -23.96 2.94
CA HIS A 101 -6.02 -25.13 2.06
C HIS A 101 -7.35 -25.49 1.38
N CYS A 102 -8.50 -25.19 2.00
CA CYS A 102 -9.79 -25.34 1.32
C CYS A 102 -10.00 -24.22 0.30
N ALA A 103 -9.54 -23.00 0.60
CA ALA A 103 -9.63 -21.87 -0.30
C ALA A 103 -8.90 -22.11 -1.63
N THR A 104 -7.73 -22.77 -1.63
CA THR A 104 -7.03 -23.15 -2.88
C THR A 104 -7.83 -24.12 -3.73
N LYS A 105 -8.64 -24.99 -3.09
CA LYS A 105 -9.57 -25.91 -3.75
C LYS A 105 -10.94 -25.27 -4.04
N LYS A 106 -11.08 -23.96 -3.86
CA LYS A 106 -12.35 -23.20 -3.99
C LYS A 106 -13.49 -23.73 -3.10
N ILE A 107 -13.15 -24.41 -2.00
CA ILE A 107 -14.11 -24.89 -1.00
C ILE A 107 -14.20 -23.87 0.13
N ARG A 108 -15.42 -23.44 0.46
CA ARG A 108 -15.66 -22.58 1.63
C ARG A 108 -15.64 -23.43 2.90
N SER A 109 -14.70 -23.15 3.78
CA SER A 109 -14.63 -23.77 5.12
C SER A 109 -14.01 -22.80 6.11
N GLU A 110 -14.60 -22.68 7.31
CA GLU A 110 -14.21 -21.72 8.35
C GLU A 110 -13.92 -22.43 9.68
N PRO A 111 -12.80 -23.19 9.76
CA PRO A 111 -12.44 -23.95 10.96
C PRO A 111 -12.04 -23.02 12.12
N GLY A 112 -12.40 -23.43 13.33
CA GLY A 112 -11.90 -22.86 14.60
C GLY A 112 -10.55 -23.43 15.02
N TYR A 113 -9.82 -24.06 14.10
CA TYR A 113 -8.51 -24.65 14.33
C TYR A 113 -7.51 -24.10 13.32
N GLY A 114 -6.24 -24.07 13.68
CA GLY A 114 -5.17 -23.57 12.83
C GLY A 114 -3.78 -23.91 13.37
N CYS A 115 -2.76 -23.31 12.76
CA CYS A 115 -1.39 -23.35 13.24
C CYS A 115 -1.00 -21.96 13.75
N GLU A 116 -0.73 -21.82 15.04
CA GLU A 116 -0.26 -20.56 15.64
C GLU A 116 1.11 -20.12 15.09
N GLN A 117 2.04 -21.06 14.90
CA GLN A 117 3.38 -20.77 14.40
C GLN A 117 3.36 -20.22 12.97
N CYS A 118 2.48 -20.74 12.11
CA CYS A 118 2.29 -20.24 10.75
C CYS A 118 1.22 -19.15 10.66
N ASN A 119 0.52 -18.87 11.75
CA ASN A 119 -0.64 -17.97 11.83
C ASN A 119 -1.68 -18.22 10.70
N VAL A 120 -2.02 -19.48 10.45
CA VAL A 120 -2.98 -19.88 9.40
C VAL A 120 -4.11 -20.74 9.96
N ASN A 121 -5.34 -20.46 9.54
CA ASN A 121 -6.48 -21.33 9.82
C ASN A 121 -6.53 -22.51 8.83
N LEU A 122 -6.68 -23.71 9.37
CA LEU A 122 -6.70 -24.97 8.62
C LEU A 122 -7.71 -25.92 9.26
N CYS A 123 -8.46 -26.64 8.43
CA CYS A 123 -9.28 -27.75 8.94
C CYS A 123 -8.34 -28.83 9.50
N VAL A 124 -8.80 -29.60 10.49
CA VAL A 124 -8.00 -30.69 11.08
C VAL A 124 -7.48 -31.65 10.00
N LYS A 125 -8.32 -31.98 9.01
CA LYS A 125 -7.96 -32.83 7.85
C LYS A 125 -6.98 -32.16 6.87
N CYS A 126 -6.96 -30.83 6.83
CA CYS A 126 -6.12 -30.06 5.92
C CYS A 126 -4.78 -29.66 6.52
N PHE A 127 -4.56 -29.92 7.81
CA PHE A 127 -3.35 -29.53 8.54
C PHE A 127 -2.10 -30.22 7.99
N LYS A 128 -2.07 -31.56 8.02
CA LYS A 128 -0.96 -32.37 7.50
C LYS A 128 -0.60 -32.05 6.03
N PRO A 129 -1.54 -32.07 5.05
CA PRO A 129 -1.18 -31.80 3.65
C PRO A 129 -0.70 -30.36 3.43
N TYR A 130 -1.14 -29.39 4.24
CA TYR A 130 -0.66 -28.01 4.13
C TYR A 130 0.79 -27.87 4.62
N HIS A 131 1.14 -28.48 5.76
CA HIS A 131 2.50 -28.38 6.30
C HIS A 131 3.51 -29.23 5.54
N VAL A 132 3.14 -30.44 5.07
CA VAL A 132 4.03 -31.29 4.26
C VAL A 132 4.39 -30.63 2.92
N SER A 133 3.44 -29.94 2.29
CA SER A 133 3.70 -29.25 1.00
C SER A 133 4.51 -27.96 1.14
N LYS A 134 4.46 -27.31 2.30
CA LYS A 134 5.23 -26.09 2.58
C LYS A 134 6.60 -26.34 3.20
N PHE A 135 6.75 -27.43 3.96
CA PHE A 135 7.93 -27.77 4.74
C PHE A 135 8.26 -29.26 4.56
N PRO A 136 8.91 -29.64 3.45
CA PRO A 136 9.22 -31.04 3.14
C PRO A 136 10.27 -31.69 4.07
N GLU A 137 10.94 -30.91 4.91
CA GLU A 137 12.04 -31.36 5.79
C GLU A 137 11.60 -32.00 7.12
N MET A 138 10.30 -32.18 7.37
CA MET A 138 9.76 -32.84 8.57
C MET A 138 8.97 -34.12 8.24
N SER A 139 9.54 -34.96 7.37
CA SER A 139 9.05 -36.33 7.12
C SER A 139 9.78 -37.32 8.01
#